data_AF-A0A075FQB2-F1
#
_entry.id   AF-A0A075FQB2-F1
#
_cell.length_a   1.000
_cell.length_b   1.000
_cell.length_c   1.000
_cell.angle_alpha   90.00
_cell.angle_beta   90.00
_cell.angle_gamma   90.00
#
_symmetry.space_group_name_H-M   'P 1'
#
loop_
_entity.id
_entity.type
_entity.pdbx_description
1 polymer ?
#
loop_
_entity_poly.entity_id
_entity_poly.type
_entity_poly.pdbx_seq_one_letter_code
_entity_poly.pdbx_strand_id
1 'polypeptide(L)'
;MVDSCRVFSHDHLGNMFSVILFPHRWIFEMQEAWHDGNSIGFGSDSEDARGIDHQPAIAGAYFAAKIGIAEYLMEKKIQAAVLVLREIRPEYAVPVGVWQIRESIRAAMKKEPYIAESFDDGIRFASKRMSVSKSEWLSRGRLLKMLRQKSISDFF
;
A
#
# COMPACT_ATOMS: atom_id res chain seq x y z
N MET A 1 9.55 -1.64 16.00
CA MET A 1 8.77 -0.80 15.05
C MET A 1 9.74 -0.27 14.01
N VAL A 2 9.32 0.15 12.82
CA VAL A 2 10.21 0.84 11.88
C VAL A 2 10.52 2.24 12.40
N ASP A 3 11.76 2.72 12.27
CA ASP A 3 12.15 4.02 12.84
C ASP A 3 11.91 5.21 11.88
N SER A 4 11.72 4.92 10.58
CA SER A 4 11.55 5.93 9.53
C SER A 4 10.50 5.51 8.50
N CYS A 5 9.94 6.49 7.79
CA CYS A 5 9.03 6.22 6.68
C CYS A 5 9.82 5.69 5.47
N ARG A 6 9.44 4.52 4.95
CA ARG A 6 10.16 3.84 3.86
C ARG A 6 9.22 3.62 2.68
N VAL A 7 9.61 4.03 1.48
CA VAL A 7 8.84 3.83 0.26
C VAL A 7 9.59 2.89 -0.67
N PHE A 8 8.97 1.75 -0.96
CA PHE A 8 9.42 0.79 -1.96
C PHE A 8 8.55 0.91 -3.20
N SER A 9 9.13 0.67 -4.37
CA SER A 9 8.36 0.73 -5.60
C SER A 9 8.84 -0.25 -6.64
N HIS A 10 7.90 -0.74 -7.43
CA HIS A 10 8.16 -1.71 -8.47
C HIS A 10 7.13 -1.57 -9.58
N ASP A 11 7.62 -1.66 -10.82
CA ASP A 11 6.81 -1.58 -12.01
C ASP A 11 6.91 -2.91 -12.73
N HIS A 12 5.76 -3.53 -13.02
CA HIS A 12 5.72 -4.82 -13.68
C HIS A 12 4.51 -4.92 -14.61
N LEU A 13 4.74 -5.17 -15.89
CA LEU A 13 3.68 -5.37 -16.89
C LEU A 13 2.58 -4.31 -16.79
N GLY A 14 2.89 -3.01 -16.88
CA GLY A 14 1.88 -1.94 -16.80
C GLY A 14 1.21 -1.74 -15.43
N ASN A 15 1.62 -2.49 -14.40
CA ASN A 15 1.21 -2.28 -13.02
C ASN A 15 2.31 -1.54 -12.27
N MET A 16 1.94 -0.44 -11.63
CA MET A 16 2.83 0.31 -10.76
C MET A 16 2.47 0.03 -9.32
N PHE A 17 3.43 -0.46 -8.54
CA PHE A 17 3.28 -0.72 -7.13
C PHE A 17 4.13 0.25 -6.33
N SER A 18 3.53 0.85 -5.31
CA SER A 18 4.25 1.58 -4.26
C SER A 18 3.83 1.08 -2.90
N VAL A 19 4.78 0.59 -2.11
CA VAL A 19 4.57 0.14 -0.73
C VAL A 19 5.21 1.15 0.19
N ILE A 20 4.44 1.68 1.13
CA ILE A 20 4.90 2.68 2.09
C ILE A 20 4.78 2.09 3.48
N LEU A 21 5.89 2.05 4.21
CA LEU A 21 5.95 1.64 5.61
C LEU A 21 6.05 2.89 6.50
N PHE A 22 5.21 2.96 7.53
CA PHE A 22 5.19 4.05 8.50
C PHE A 22 5.47 3.55 9.92
N PRO A 23 6.25 4.33 10.70
CA PRO A 23 5.98 4.84 12.04
C PRO A 23 5.03 4.25 13.07
N HIS A 24 4.45 3.06 12.96
CA HIS A 24 3.20 2.80 13.70
C HIS A 24 2.88 1.33 14.00
N ARG A 25 1.84 1.10 14.81
CA ARG A 25 1.23 -0.22 15.03
C ARG A 25 0.74 -0.82 13.70
N TRP A 26 0.47 -2.13 13.68
CA TRP A 26 0.01 -2.81 12.48
C TRP A 26 -1.33 -2.21 12.04
N ILE A 27 -1.29 -1.63 10.84
CA ILE A 27 -2.43 -1.18 10.06
C ILE A 27 -2.03 -1.50 8.64
N PHE A 28 -2.90 -2.13 7.87
CA PHE A 28 -2.61 -2.43 6.49
C PHE A 28 -3.73 -1.89 5.63
N GLU A 29 -3.37 -1.14 4.61
CA GLU A 29 -4.30 -0.66 3.61
C GLU A 29 -3.73 -0.91 2.22
N MET A 30 -4.58 -1.40 1.33
CA MET A 30 -4.27 -1.50 -0.08
C MET A 30 -5.32 -0.71 -0.86
N GLN A 31 -4.85 0.07 -1.82
CA GLN A 31 -5.68 0.80 -2.76
C GLN A 31 -5.25 0.43 -4.19
N GLU A 32 -6.23 0.17 -5.03
CA GLU A 32 -6.08 -0.12 -6.45
C GLU A 32 -6.83 0.91 -7.27
N ALA A 33 -6.17 1.40 -8.31
CA ALA A 33 -6.78 2.20 -9.35
C ALA A 33 -6.57 1.50 -10.69
N TRP A 34 -7.63 1.37 -11.47
CA TRP A 34 -7.56 0.84 -12.84
C TRP A 34 -8.21 1.80 -13.81
N HIS A 35 -7.56 1.99 -14.96
CA HIS A 35 -8.07 2.83 -16.02
C HIS A 35 -9.10 2.06 -16.84
N ASP A 36 -10.33 2.56 -16.88
CA ASP A 36 -11.45 2.04 -17.68
C ASP A 36 -11.85 3.10 -18.71
N GLY A 37 -11.10 3.13 -19.83
CA GLY A 37 -11.24 4.12 -20.88
C GLY A 37 -10.94 5.54 -20.39
N ASN A 38 -11.97 6.38 -20.30
CA ASN A 38 -11.88 7.78 -19.84
C ASN A 38 -12.12 7.93 -18.33
N SER A 39 -12.37 6.83 -17.59
CA SER A 39 -12.65 6.86 -16.17
C SER A 39 -11.65 6.01 -15.38
N ILE A 40 -11.49 6.31 -14.09
CA ILE A 40 -10.61 5.55 -13.20
C ILE A 40 -11.48 4.86 -12.16
N GLY A 41 -11.49 3.53 -12.19
CA GLY A 41 -12.09 2.71 -11.15
C GLY A 41 -11.17 2.62 -9.94
N PHE A 42 -11.75 2.58 -8.74
CA PHE A 42 -11.02 2.51 -7.49
C PHE A 42 -11.55 1.39 -6.60
N GLY A 43 -10.65 0.66 -5.96
CA GLY A 43 -10.95 -0.30 -4.91
C GLY A 43 -9.98 -0.10 -3.75
N SER A 44 -10.46 -0.17 -2.51
CA SER A 44 -9.60 -0.10 -1.34
C SER A 44 -10.12 -1.01 -0.24
N ASP A 45 -9.19 -1.69 0.44
CA ASP A 45 -9.46 -2.53 1.60
C ASP A 45 -8.44 -2.19 2.69
N SER A 46 -8.86 -2.28 3.95
CA SER A 46 -8.03 -1.92 5.11
C SER A 46 -8.27 -2.82 6.31
N GLU A 47 -7.28 -2.95 7.18
CA GLU A 47 -7.40 -3.64 8.45
C GLU A 47 -6.55 -2.98 9.53
N ASP A 48 -6.91 -3.23 10.79
CA ASP A 48 -6.08 -2.92 11.94
C ASP A 48 -5.57 -4.21 12.62
N ALA A 49 -5.02 -4.08 13.82
CA ALA A 49 -4.50 -5.20 14.61
C ALA A 49 -5.55 -6.29 14.92
N ARG A 50 -6.85 -6.01 14.77
CA ARG A 50 -7.95 -6.98 14.95
C ARG A 50 -8.24 -7.78 13.68
N GLY A 51 -7.58 -7.45 12.58
CA GLY A 51 -7.81 -8.04 11.26
C GLY A 51 -8.85 -7.27 10.46
N ILE A 52 -9.22 -7.84 9.31
CA ILE A 52 -10.22 -7.27 8.41
C ILE A 52 -11.63 -7.40 9.01
N ASP A 53 -12.39 -6.31 9.02
CA ASP A 53 -13.73 -6.22 9.61
C ASP A 53 -14.86 -6.14 8.58
N HIS A 54 -14.53 -6.19 7.29
CA HIS A 54 -15.45 -6.09 6.18
C HIS A 54 -15.16 -7.13 5.10
N GLN A 55 -16.12 -7.31 4.19
CA GLN A 55 -15.91 -8.13 3.01
C GLN A 55 -14.96 -7.39 2.04
N PRO A 56 -13.79 -7.95 1.73
CA PRO A 56 -12.79 -7.26 0.90
C PRO A 56 -13.27 -7.10 -0.54
N ALA A 57 -13.21 -5.87 -1.06
CA ALA A 57 -13.54 -5.56 -2.45
C ALA A 57 -12.45 -6.03 -3.44
N ILE A 58 -11.19 -6.01 -3.01
CA ILE A 58 -10.00 -6.38 -3.77
C ILE A 58 -9.29 -7.59 -3.15
N ALA A 59 -10.07 -8.55 -2.63
CA ALA A 59 -9.62 -9.68 -1.82
C ALA A 59 -8.37 -10.39 -2.34
N GLY A 60 -8.34 -10.75 -3.63
CA GLY A 60 -7.23 -11.49 -4.22
C GLY A 60 -5.91 -10.70 -4.20
N ALA A 61 -5.97 -9.42 -4.56
CA ALA A 61 -4.81 -8.55 -4.58
C ALA A 61 -4.35 -8.18 -3.16
N TYR A 62 -5.32 -7.88 -2.29
CA TYR A 62 -5.12 -7.53 -0.89
C TYR A 62 -4.31 -8.59 -0.15
N PHE A 63 -4.74 -9.86 -0.18
CA PHE A 63 -4.04 -10.93 0.52
C PHE A 63 -2.68 -11.22 -0.11
N ALA A 64 -2.56 -11.14 -1.44
CA ALA A 64 -1.28 -11.34 -2.13
C ALA A 64 -0.23 -10.29 -1.71
N ALA A 65 -0.62 -9.02 -1.64
CA ALA A 65 0.26 -7.94 -1.19
C ALA A 65 0.59 -8.07 0.30
N LYS A 66 -0.41 -8.36 1.13
CA LYS A 66 -0.24 -8.53 2.58
C LYS A 66 0.80 -9.61 2.91
N ILE A 67 0.75 -10.76 2.24
CA ILE A 67 1.72 -11.85 2.45
C ILE A 67 3.14 -11.38 2.13
N GLY A 68 3.36 -10.76 0.96
CA GLY A 68 4.70 -10.32 0.55
C GLY A 68 5.31 -9.26 1.48
N ILE A 69 4.47 -8.41 2.06
CA ILE A 69 4.90 -7.40 3.04
C ILE A 69 5.14 -8.03 4.41
N ALA A 70 4.26 -8.94 4.85
CA ALA A 70 4.41 -9.63 6.12
C ALA A 70 5.71 -10.43 6.18
N GLU A 71 6.09 -11.09 5.08
CA GLU A 71 7.39 -11.79 4.94
C GLU A 71 8.57 -10.85 5.22
N TYR A 72 8.58 -9.65 4.63
CA TYR A 72 9.63 -8.65 4.85
C TYR A 72 9.68 -8.18 6.31
N LEU A 73 8.51 -7.85 6.89
CA LEU A 73 8.43 -7.37 8.27
C LEU A 73 8.88 -8.44 9.27
N MET A 74 8.50 -9.70 9.04
CA MET A 74 8.93 -10.84 9.84
C MET A 74 10.44 -11.07 9.73
N GLU A 75 10.99 -11.07 8.51
CA GLU A 75 12.43 -11.25 8.27
C GLU A 75 13.26 -10.19 9.01
N LYS A 76 12.83 -8.92 8.93
CA LYS A 76 13.50 -7.80 9.60
C LYS A 76 13.14 -7.67 11.08
N LYS A 77 12.19 -8.48 11.60
CA LYS A 77 11.65 -8.41 12.97
C LYS A 77 11.17 -7.01 13.36
N ILE A 78 10.51 -6.33 12.43
CA ILE A 78 9.95 -4.99 12.61
C ILE A 78 8.43 -4.99 12.45
N GLN A 79 7.82 -3.90 12.89
CA GLN A 79 6.38 -3.64 12.77
C GLN A 79 6.18 -2.24 12.20
N ALA A 80 5.21 -2.09 11.32
CA ALA A 80 4.86 -0.82 10.68
C ALA A 80 3.37 -0.78 10.33
N ALA A 81 2.83 0.43 10.16
CA ALA A 81 1.63 0.60 9.34
C ALA A 81 2.05 0.61 7.87
N VAL A 82 1.20 0.08 6.98
CA VAL A 82 1.53 -0.14 5.59
C VAL A 82 0.43 0.41 4.69
N LEU A 83 0.83 1.17 3.67
CA LEU A 83 0.00 1.59 2.56
C LEU A 83 0.54 0.99 1.27
N VAL A 84 -0.29 0.25 0.55
CA VAL A 84 0.03 -0.24 -0.79
C VAL A 84 -0.82 0.51 -1.79
N LEU A 85 -0.18 1.21 -2.72
CA LEU A 85 -0.81 1.84 -3.86
C LEU A 85 -0.49 1.02 -5.10
N ARG A 86 -1.52 0.62 -5.84
CA ARG A 86 -1.38 -0.06 -7.13
C ARG A 86 -2.15 0.70 -8.20
N GLU A 87 -1.46 1.10 -9.25
CA GLU A 87 -2.10 1.64 -10.45
C GLU A 87 -1.95 0.64 -11.60
N ILE A 88 -3.07 0.26 -12.21
CA ILE A 88 -3.14 -0.61 -13.38
C ILE A 88 -3.38 0.27 -14.59
N ARG A 89 -2.34 0.47 -15.40
CA ARG A 89 -2.42 1.32 -16.58
C ARG A 89 -3.10 0.60 -17.76
N PRO A 90 -3.65 1.35 -18.75
CA PRO A 90 -4.33 0.76 -19.91
C PRO A 90 -3.45 -0.18 -20.73
N GLU A 91 -2.12 -0.04 -20.67
CA GLU A 91 -1.19 -0.92 -21.38
C GLU A 91 -1.13 -2.33 -20.78
N TYR A 92 -1.88 -2.60 -19.70
CA TYR A 92 -2.00 -3.91 -19.11
C TYR A 92 -2.87 -4.85 -19.95
N ALA A 93 -2.23 -5.51 -20.91
CA ALA A 93 -2.92 -6.32 -21.92
C ALA A 93 -3.35 -7.72 -21.45
N VAL A 94 -2.80 -8.28 -20.36
CA VAL A 94 -3.06 -9.68 -19.95
C VAL A 94 -3.18 -9.82 -18.43
N PRO A 95 -4.36 -10.19 -17.88
CA PRO A 95 -4.51 -10.46 -16.45
C PRO A 95 -3.82 -11.76 -16.06
N VAL A 96 -2.62 -11.66 -15.48
CA VAL A 96 -1.78 -12.82 -15.09
C VAL A 96 -2.12 -13.41 -13.70
N GLY A 97 -3.30 -13.06 -13.15
CA GLY A 97 -3.76 -13.51 -11.83
C GLY A 97 -3.04 -12.88 -10.63
N VAL A 98 -3.39 -13.27 -9.40
CA VAL A 98 -2.89 -12.62 -8.17
C VAL A 98 -1.41 -12.89 -7.86
N TRP A 99 -0.83 -13.93 -8.44
CA TRP A 99 0.57 -14.31 -8.21
C TRP A 99 1.55 -13.19 -8.58
N GLN A 100 1.27 -12.47 -9.68
CA GLN A 100 2.11 -11.35 -10.13
C GLN A 100 2.23 -10.25 -9.07
N ILE A 101 1.17 -10.02 -8.28
CA ILE A 101 1.12 -8.99 -7.25
C ILE A 101 2.07 -9.39 -6.13
N ARG A 102 1.98 -10.64 -5.67
CA ARG A 102 2.85 -11.17 -4.62
C ARG A 102 4.33 -11.08 -5.03
N GLU A 103 4.67 -11.48 -6.25
CA GLU A 103 6.07 -11.40 -6.71
C GLU A 103 6.54 -9.96 -6.94
N SER A 104 5.68 -9.09 -7.46
CA SER A 104 6.01 -7.66 -7.64
C SER A 104 6.29 -6.99 -6.30
N ILE A 105 5.48 -7.30 -5.27
CA ILE A 105 5.68 -6.80 -3.91
C ILE A 105 6.97 -7.34 -3.32
N ARG A 106 7.23 -8.65 -3.40
CA ARG A 106 8.51 -9.25 -2.96
C ARG A 106 9.71 -8.60 -3.65
N ALA A 107 9.61 -8.36 -4.96
CA ALA A 107 10.64 -7.68 -5.72
C ALA A 107 10.81 -6.21 -5.33
N ALA A 108 9.72 -5.52 -4.98
CA ALA A 108 9.76 -4.16 -4.44
C ALA A 108 10.51 -4.11 -3.10
N MET A 109 10.14 -5.00 -2.17
CA MET A 109 10.67 -5.03 -0.80
C MET A 109 12.14 -5.47 -0.72
N LYS A 110 12.67 -6.13 -1.77
CA LYS A 110 14.10 -6.47 -1.90
C LYS A 110 14.98 -5.30 -2.33
N LYS A 111 14.40 -4.24 -2.93
CA LYS A 111 15.15 -3.06 -3.36
C LYS A 111 15.40 -2.10 -2.19
N GLU A 112 16.35 -1.20 -2.36
CA GLU A 112 16.55 -0.11 -1.39
C GLU A 112 15.34 0.83 -1.37
N PRO A 113 14.76 1.10 -0.20
CA PRO A 113 13.65 2.04 -0.09
C PRO A 113 14.13 3.48 -0.17
N TYR A 114 13.25 4.35 -0.67
CA TYR A 114 13.35 5.77 -0.41
C TYR A 114 12.96 6.05 1.05
N ILE A 115 13.83 6.74 1.80
CA ILE A 115 13.55 7.17 3.16
C ILE A 115 12.88 8.54 3.11
N ALA A 116 11.59 8.58 3.42
CA ALA A 116 10.81 9.80 3.39
C ALA A 116 10.90 10.55 4.73
N GLU A 117 10.93 11.88 4.67
CA GLU A 117 11.02 12.74 5.85
C GLU A 117 9.70 12.82 6.64
N SER A 118 8.57 12.59 5.94
CA SER A 118 7.24 12.66 6.52
C SER A 118 6.26 11.74 5.80
N PHE A 119 5.08 11.55 6.41
CA PHE A 119 3.96 10.85 5.78
C PHE A 119 3.58 11.47 4.43
N ASP A 120 3.54 12.80 4.39
CA ASP A 120 3.19 13.59 3.22
C ASP A 120 4.19 13.37 2.07
N ASP A 121 5.48 13.40 2.41
CA ASP A 121 6.58 13.17 1.50
C ASP A 121 6.58 11.74 0.94
N GLY A 122 6.33 10.74 1.79
CA GLY A 122 6.25 9.34 1.37
C GLY A 122 5.16 9.09 0.33
N ILE A 123 3.95 9.65 0.56
CA ILE A 123 2.85 9.53 -0.39
C ILE A 123 3.11 10.33 -1.66
N ARG A 124 3.66 11.55 -1.53
CA ARG A 124 4.07 12.35 -2.69
C ARG A 124 5.07 11.61 -3.57
N PHE A 125 6.06 10.96 -2.96
CA PHE A 125 7.04 10.16 -3.69
C PHE A 125 6.41 8.94 -4.37
N ALA A 126 5.50 8.24 -3.67
CA ALA A 126 4.76 7.10 -4.22
C ALA A 126 3.88 7.50 -5.42
N SER A 127 3.11 8.58 -5.29
CA SER A 127 2.19 9.03 -6.35
C SER A 127 2.90 9.75 -7.49
N LYS A 128 4.14 10.23 -7.34
CA LYS A 128 4.86 11.00 -8.38
C LYS A 128 4.98 10.26 -9.71
N ARG A 129 5.05 8.93 -9.68
CA ARG A 129 5.15 8.08 -10.87
C ARG A 129 3.78 7.58 -11.37
N MET A 130 2.75 7.78 -10.57
CA MET A 130 1.38 7.38 -10.87
C MET A 130 0.64 8.49 -11.62
N SER A 131 -0.35 8.12 -12.42
CA SER A 131 -1.22 9.10 -13.10
C SER A 131 -2.27 9.64 -12.12
N VAL A 132 -2.66 8.81 -11.15
CA VAL A 132 -3.59 9.19 -10.07
C VAL A 132 -2.91 10.12 -9.09
N SER A 133 -3.57 11.25 -8.82
CA SER A 133 -3.03 12.27 -7.93
C SER A 133 -3.03 11.81 -6.46
N LYS A 134 -2.10 12.36 -5.67
CA LYS A 134 -2.07 12.16 -4.22
C LYS A 134 -3.42 12.48 -3.56
N SER A 135 -4.09 13.55 -3.98
CA SER A 135 -5.37 13.97 -3.40
C SER A 135 -6.46 12.92 -3.62
N GLU A 136 -6.48 12.27 -4.78
CA GLU A 136 -7.43 11.20 -5.08
C GLU A 136 -7.16 9.97 -4.20
N TRP A 137 -5.91 9.49 -4.13
CA TRP A 137 -5.53 8.39 -3.24
C TRP A 137 -5.90 8.67 -1.77
N LEU A 138 -5.63 9.89 -1.30
CA LEU A 138 -5.94 10.27 0.08
C LEU A 138 -7.45 10.39 0.35
N SER A 139 -8.23 10.82 -0.64
CA SER A 139 -9.68 10.93 -0.51
C SER A 139 -10.39 9.58 -0.40
N ARG A 140 -9.80 8.54 -1.03
CA ARG A 140 -10.32 7.17 -1.05
C ARG A 140 -9.73 6.30 0.06
N GLY A 141 -8.62 6.73 0.67
CA GLY A 141 -7.94 6.01 1.73
C GLY A 141 -8.56 6.14 3.12
N ARG A 142 -8.38 5.12 3.94
CA ARG A 142 -8.83 5.09 5.35
C ARG A 142 -7.68 5.24 6.34
N LEU A 143 -6.44 5.03 5.88
CA LEU A 143 -5.23 4.94 6.67
C LEU A 143 -4.98 6.21 7.47
N LEU A 144 -5.18 7.39 6.86
CA LEU A 144 -5.05 8.68 7.56
C LEU A 144 -5.98 8.78 8.77
N LYS A 145 -7.20 8.25 8.67
CA LYS A 145 -8.17 8.24 9.78
C LYS A 145 -7.72 7.26 10.86
N MET A 146 -7.18 6.10 10.47
CA MET A 146 -6.71 5.06 11.38
C MET A 146 -5.40 5.44 12.11
N LEU A 147 -4.51 6.19 11.44
CA LEU A 147 -3.30 6.75 12.04
C LEU A 147 -3.61 7.87 13.03
N ARG A 148 -4.69 8.63 12.83
CA ARG A 148 -5.17 9.64 13.78
C ARG A 148 -5.88 9.05 15.00
N GLN A 149 -6.24 7.77 14.96
CA GLN A 149 -6.93 7.13 16.06
C GLN A 149 -5.96 6.87 17.22
N LYS A 150 -6.03 7.75 18.23
CA LYS A 150 -5.21 7.72 19.46
C LYS A 150 -5.16 6.34 20.09
N SER A 151 -4.00 6.01 20.66
CA SER A 151 -3.87 4.81 21.49
C SER A 151 -4.51 5.07 22.86
N ILE A 152 -4.91 4.01 23.56
CA ILE A 152 -5.41 4.12 24.94
C ILE A 152 -4.38 4.79 25.87
N SER A 153 -3.09 4.65 25.57
CA SER A 153 -2.00 5.28 26.32
C SER A 153 -2.00 6.81 26.22
N ASP A 154 -2.68 7.39 25.22
CA ASP A 154 -2.82 8.86 25.09
C ASP A 154 -3.97 9.44 25.93
N PHE A 155 -4.72 8.58 26.64
CA PHE A 155 -5.84 8.96 27.49
C PHE A 155 -5.54 8.87 28.99
N PHE A 156 -4.35 8.39 29.38
CA PHE A 156 -3.93 8.23 30.77
C PHE A 156 -2.70 9.09 31.09
#